data_AF-A0A535I2L0-F1
#
_entry.id   AF-A0A535I2L0-F1
#
_cell.length_a   1.000
_cell.length_b   1.000
_cell.length_c   1.000
_cell.angle_alpha   90.00
_cell.angle_beta   90.00
_cell.angle_gamma   90.00
#
_symmetry.space_group_name_H-M   'P 1'
#
loop_
_entity.id
_entity.type
_entity.pdbx_description
1 polymer ?
#
loop_
_entity_poly.entity_id
_entity_poly.type
_entity_poly.pdbx_seq_one_letter_code
_entity_poly.pdbx_strand_id
1 'polypeptide(L)'
;MSDLGTVLARYLEAVRAAGVPESEPIASAADVERVVDGVAPYIIPPDLRRAWLRLSYRDWLIDKGELQSPTLSLEMWDRGVQDFGHPRLLFPVSYASHTYLYVELGVAGGPPGGALLLAPIAEPLVRHAPSIGWALEFITGRVEAGSARWNEWWTSSVPEEEVQSAAASQPWPLYLLATIDPSQSLTWPAHWQRAQGINPADATLRGANTEIAAMLALEPGATCRIQGRIVALAGAAAGARIGVADESGEAVVWVPQSADPFGAVRIREQVELDVAVGQPRDEPSDEIFAQIAALPIPPDNATAQRVAANAAAMFDAASYRFRVSMARPVEP
;
A
#
# COMPACT_ATOMS: atom_id res chain seq x y z
N MET A 1 -10.29 28.41 2.53
CA MET A 1 -9.58 27.67 3.58
C MET A 1 -8.65 28.63 4.27
N SER A 2 -8.60 28.59 5.60
CA SER A 2 -7.67 29.38 6.42
C SER A 2 -6.23 29.09 6.01
N ASP A 3 -5.34 30.09 6.11
CA ASP A 3 -3.90 29.84 5.97
C ASP A 3 -3.42 28.92 7.12
N LEU A 4 -2.65 27.89 6.79
CA LEU A 4 -2.18 26.93 7.80
C LEU A 4 -1.34 27.60 8.90
N GLY A 5 -0.63 28.69 8.60
CA GLY A 5 0.10 29.45 9.61
C GLY A 5 -0.82 29.97 10.71
N THR A 6 -1.99 30.51 10.35
CA THR A 6 -3.03 30.95 11.28
C THR A 6 -3.64 29.79 12.05
N VAL A 7 -3.91 28.67 11.38
CA VAL A 7 -4.45 27.45 12.02
C VAL A 7 -3.49 26.91 13.08
N LEU A 8 -2.20 26.77 12.73
CA LEU A 8 -1.16 26.30 13.65
C LEU A 8 -1.00 27.25 14.85
N ALA A 9 -1.02 28.56 14.61
CA ALA A 9 -0.89 29.53 15.69
C ALA A 9 -2.04 29.42 16.70
N ARG A 10 -3.29 29.34 16.21
CA ARG A 10 -4.47 29.17 17.07
C ARG A 10 -4.45 27.82 17.79
N TYR A 11 -4.07 26.76 17.10
CA TYR A 11 -3.92 25.43 17.69
C TYR A 11 -2.94 25.45 18.87
N LEU A 12 -1.73 25.98 18.66
CA LEU A 12 -0.70 26.07 19.70
C LEU A 12 -1.14 26.95 20.88
N GLU A 13 -1.90 28.02 20.62
CA GLU A 13 -2.49 28.84 21.68
C GLU A 13 -3.52 28.06 22.50
N ALA A 14 -4.44 27.34 21.85
CA ALA A 14 -5.43 26.51 22.52
C ALA A 14 -4.79 25.39 23.35
N VAL A 15 -3.77 24.72 22.80
CA VAL A 15 -3.00 23.67 23.48
C VAL A 15 -2.28 24.22 24.72
N ARG A 16 -1.65 25.40 24.62
CA ARG A 16 -1.04 26.08 25.78
C ARG A 16 -2.08 26.45 26.83
N ALA A 17 -3.24 26.96 26.41
CA ALA A 17 -4.34 27.30 27.31
C ALA A 17 -4.92 26.06 28.03
N ALA A 18 -4.84 24.88 27.40
CA ALA A 18 -5.19 23.60 28.00
C ALA A 18 -4.14 23.08 29.03
N GLY A 19 -3.00 23.77 29.18
CA GLY A 19 -1.97 23.43 30.15
C GLY A 19 -0.89 22.48 29.65
N VAL A 20 -0.78 22.26 28.33
CA VAL A 20 0.32 21.47 27.76
C VAL A 20 1.63 22.24 27.92
N PRO A 21 2.70 21.62 28.47
CA PRO A 21 3.99 22.29 28.59
C PRO A 21 4.57 22.63 27.23
N GLU A 22 5.23 23.78 27.13
CA GLU A 22 6.01 24.11 25.93
C GLU A 22 7.09 23.05 25.68
N SER A 23 7.29 22.72 24.42
CA SER A 23 8.25 21.72 23.98
C SER A 23 8.83 22.12 22.63
N GLU A 24 10.00 21.56 22.33
CA GLU A 24 10.67 21.80 21.07
C GLU A 24 9.91 21.12 19.92
N PRO A 25 9.98 21.67 18.70
CA PRO A 25 9.45 21.01 17.52
C PRO A 25 10.03 19.59 17.36
N ILE A 26 9.23 18.70 16.77
CA ILE A 26 9.59 17.30 16.50
C ILE A 26 10.87 17.20 15.66
N ALA A 27 11.12 18.19 14.80
CA ALA A 27 12.17 18.10 13.80
C ALA A 27 12.84 19.45 13.52
N SER A 28 14.11 19.37 13.13
CA SER A 28 14.81 20.47 12.50
C SER A 28 14.47 20.59 11.01
N ALA A 29 14.80 21.73 10.40
CA ALA A 29 14.70 21.89 8.94
C ALA A 29 15.53 20.85 8.18
N ALA A 30 16.71 20.49 8.70
CA ALA A 30 17.58 19.49 8.06
C ALA A 30 16.95 18.09 8.07
N ASP A 31 16.21 17.73 9.12
CA ASP A 31 15.50 16.44 9.17
C ASP A 31 14.34 16.39 8.18
N VAL A 32 13.61 17.50 8.04
CA VAL A 32 12.54 17.61 7.04
C VAL A 32 13.10 17.52 5.62
N GLU A 33 14.19 18.21 5.30
CA GLU A 33 14.80 18.11 3.96
C GLU A 33 15.32 16.70 3.66
N ARG A 34 15.91 16.01 4.66
CA ARG A 34 16.33 14.61 4.48
C ARG A 34 15.17 13.70 4.07
N VAL A 35 13.99 13.90 4.63
CA VAL A 35 12.79 13.13 4.24
C VAL A 35 12.30 13.53 2.86
N VAL A 36 12.29 14.83 2.54
CA VAL A 36 11.92 15.31 1.20
C VAL A 36 12.80 14.65 0.13
N ASP A 37 14.10 14.60 0.36
CA ASP A 37 15.05 13.92 -0.53
C ASP A 37 14.81 12.40 -0.55
N GLY A 38 14.55 11.81 0.62
CA GLY A 38 14.36 10.36 0.79
C GLY A 38 13.11 9.80 0.11
N VAL A 39 12.04 10.60 -0.01
CA VAL A 39 10.81 10.16 -0.69
C VAL A 39 10.76 10.55 -2.17
N ALA A 40 11.78 11.24 -2.71
CA ALA A 40 11.79 11.60 -4.12
C ALA A 40 11.59 10.35 -5.02
N PRO A 41 10.78 10.44 -6.10
CA PRO A 41 10.23 11.64 -6.71
C PRO A 41 8.88 12.11 -6.12
N TYR A 42 8.41 11.52 -5.02
CA TYR A 42 7.16 11.91 -4.37
C TYR A 42 7.31 13.22 -3.60
N ILE A 43 6.20 13.92 -3.39
CA ILE A 43 6.20 15.28 -2.82
C ILE A 43 5.55 15.23 -1.44
N ILE A 44 6.33 15.54 -0.40
CA ILE A 44 5.78 15.77 0.94
C ILE A 44 4.85 17.00 0.90
N PRO A 45 3.58 16.89 1.35
CA PRO A 45 2.66 18.02 1.40
C PRO A 45 3.26 19.19 2.21
N PRO A 46 3.18 20.45 1.73
CA PRO A 46 3.73 21.61 2.45
C PRO A 46 3.20 21.75 3.88
N ASP A 47 1.95 21.34 4.09
CA ASP A 47 1.30 21.38 5.39
C ASP A 47 1.97 20.46 6.41
N LEU A 48 2.42 19.27 5.98
CA LEU A 48 3.15 18.35 6.84
C LEU A 48 4.53 18.90 7.22
N ARG A 49 5.24 19.50 6.25
CA ARG A 49 6.54 20.15 6.51
C ARG A 49 6.40 21.25 7.58
N ARG A 50 5.36 22.08 7.46
CA ARG A 50 5.10 23.16 8.43
C ARG A 50 4.70 22.59 9.80
N ALA A 51 3.91 21.52 9.84
CA ALA A 51 3.54 20.84 11.07
C ALA A 51 4.77 20.31 11.81
N TRP A 52 5.67 19.56 11.16
CA TRP A 52 6.87 19.04 11.81
C TRP A 52 7.83 20.10 12.36
N LEU A 53 7.88 21.28 11.73
CA LEU A 53 8.72 22.40 12.16
C LEU A 53 8.11 23.22 13.30
N ARG A 54 6.89 22.91 13.74
CA ARG A 54 6.13 23.70 14.73
C ARG A 54 5.55 22.88 15.86
N LEU A 55 5.11 21.66 15.56
CA LEU A 55 4.52 20.73 16.52
C LEU A 55 5.62 19.88 17.16
N SER A 56 5.37 19.47 18.39
CA SER A 56 6.13 18.58 19.26
C SER A 56 5.49 17.18 19.32
N TYR A 57 6.19 16.21 19.89
CA TYR A 57 5.66 14.85 20.10
C TYR A 57 4.46 14.82 21.07
N ARG A 58 4.25 15.90 21.85
CA ARG A 58 3.11 16.06 22.76
C ARG A 58 1.90 16.67 22.08
N ASP A 59 2.06 17.21 20.88
CA ASP A 59 0.95 17.80 20.15
C ASP A 59 0.04 16.71 19.60
N TRP A 60 -1.25 16.95 19.77
CA TRP A 60 -2.33 16.07 19.38
C TRP A 60 -2.90 16.49 18.04
N LEU A 61 -2.59 15.73 16.99
CA LEU A 61 -3.17 15.96 15.67
C LEU A 61 -4.58 15.37 15.58
N ILE A 62 -4.76 14.16 16.13
CA ILE A 62 -6.02 13.43 16.25
C ILE A 62 -5.83 12.20 17.16
N ASP A 63 -6.90 11.57 17.66
CA ASP A 63 -6.96 10.50 18.68
C ASP A 63 -6.22 9.17 18.36
N LYS A 64 -5.28 9.15 17.41
CA LYS A 64 -4.70 7.92 16.85
C LYS A 64 -3.19 7.80 17.01
N GLY A 65 -2.62 8.50 17.99
CA GLY A 65 -1.24 8.35 18.43
C GLY A 65 -0.41 9.62 18.35
N GLU A 66 0.84 9.50 18.79
CA GLU A 66 1.82 10.59 18.74
C GLU A 66 2.23 10.87 17.29
N LEU A 67 2.33 12.15 16.94
CA LEU A 67 2.90 12.57 15.67
C LEU A 67 4.36 12.11 15.61
N GLN A 68 4.70 11.35 14.57
CA GLN A 68 6.03 10.77 14.42
C GLN A 68 7.04 11.79 13.90
N SER A 69 8.31 11.57 14.25
CA SER A 69 9.41 12.32 13.66
C SER A 69 9.55 12.01 12.16
N PRO A 70 10.00 12.99 11.33
CA PRO A 70 10.21 12.75 9.91
C PRO A 70 11.10 11.54 9.65
N THR A 71 12.20 11.41 10.39
CA THR A 71 13.16 10.30 10.23
C THR A 71 12.48 8.95 10.49
N LEU A 72 11.74 8.81 11.60
CA LEU A 72 11.03 7.58 11.93
C LEU A 72 9.92 7.28 10.91
N SER A 73 9.19 8.30 10.46
CA SER A 73 8.21 8.16 9.39
C SER A 73 8.82 7.66 8.08
N LEU A 74 10.03 8.13 7.72
CA LEU A 74 10.74 7.66 6.53
C LEU A 74 11.17 6.20 6.67
N GLU A 75 11.69 5.79 7.83
CA GLU A 75 12.05 4.40 8.11
C GLU A 75 10.82 3.47 8.03
N MET A 76 9.69 3.90 8.60
CA MET A 76 8.43 3.16 8.52
C MET A 76 7.89 3.09 7.09
N TRP A 77 8.01 4.17 6.32
CA TRP A 77 7.60 4.23 4.93
C TRP A 77 8.41 3.26 4.06
N ASP A 78 9.74 3.30 4.15
CA ASP A 78 10.61 2.40 3.40
C ASP A 78 10.30 0.94 3.74
N ARG A 79 10.17 0.61 5.03
CA ARG A 79 9.74 -0.74 5.46
C ARG A 79 8.37 -1.11 4.91
N GLY A 80 7.41 -0.20 4.96
CA GLY A 80 6.06 -0.37 4.41
C GLY A 80 6.07 -0.76 2.93
N VAL A 81 6.89 -0.07 2.15
CA VAL A 81 7.04 -0.29 0.71
C VAL A 81 7.77 -1.59 0.41
N GLN A 82 8.86 -1.90 1.11
CA GLN A 82 9.69 -3.07 0.84
C GLN A 82 9.07 -4.38 1.34
N ASP A 83 8.53 -4.39 2.56
CA ASP A 83 8.11 -5.63 3.24
C ASP A 83 6.65 -6.00 2.94
N PHE A 84 5.79 -4.99 2.72
CA PHE A 84 4.34 -5.18 2.62
C PHE A 84 3.74 -4.73 1.29
N GLY A 85 4.54 -4.15 0.40
CA GLY A 85 4.06 -3.64 -0.89
C GLY A 85 3.04 -2.52 -0.76
N HIS A 86 3.06 -1.76 0.33
CA HIS A 86 2.13 -0.64 0.54
C HIS A 86 2.24 0.42 -0.58
N PRO A 87 1.15 1.16 -0.87
CA PRO A 87 1.22 2.24 -1.85
C PRO A 87 2.30 3.26 -1.48
N ARG A 88 3.23 3.53 -2.40
CA ARG A 88 4.32 4.50 -2.18
C ARG A 88 3.85 5.92 -1.86
N LEU A 89 2.60 6.26 -2.22
CA LEU A 89 2.00 7.56 -1.90
C LEU A 89 1.39 7.64 -0.50
N LEU A 90 1.49 6.61 0.33
CA LEU A 90 1.03 6.66 1.72
C LEU A 90 2.19 6.78 2.67
N PHE A 91 2.35 7.95 3.27
CA PHE A 91 3.45 8.25 4.18
C PHE A 91 2.97 8.28 5.63
N PRO A 92 3.47 7.41 6.52
CA PRO A 92 2.98 7.31 7.89
C PRO A 92 3.39 8.54 8.69
N VAL A 93 2.43 9.18 9.36
CA VAL A 93 2.66 10.37 10.19
C VAL A 93 2.30 10.15 11.65
N SER A 94 1.46 9.16 11.97
CA SER A 94 1.17 8.76 13.36
C SER A 94 1.03 7.25 13.45
N TYR A 95 1.33 6.70 14.62
CA TYR A 95 1.17 5.29 14.94
C TYR A 95 0.76 5.13 16.41
N ALA A 96 -0.29 4.34 16.65
CA ALA A 96 -0.62 3.84 17.98
C ALA A 96 -1.33 2.49 17.88
N SER A 97 -0.91 1.53 18.72
CA SER A 97 -1.59 0.24 18.89
C SER A 97 -1.99 -0.42 17.57
N HIS A 98 -1.03 -0.59 16.65
CA HIS A 98 -1.22 -1.19 15.31
C HIS A 98 -2.09 -0.40 14.34
N THR A 99 -2.46 0.83 14.67
CA THR A 99 -3.17 1.76 13.78
C THR A 99 -2.19 2.79 13.25
N TYR A 100 -2.20 2.99 11.94
CA TYR A 100 -1.40 4.03 11.29
C TYR A 100 -2.30 5.17 10.82
N LEU A 101 -1.82 6.40 10.96
CA LEU A 101 -2.32 7.53 10.21
C LEU A 101 -1.33 7.83 9.10
N TYR A 102 -1.81 7.79 7.85
CA TYR A 102 -1.06 8.13 6.66
C TYR A 102 -1.45 9.51 6.18
N VAL A 103 -0.49 10.23 5.61
CA VAL A 103 -0.75 11.32 4.67
C VAL A 103 -0.55 10.82 3.25
N GLU A 104 -1.42 11.25 2.33
CA GLU A 104 -1.19 11.08 0.91
C GLU A 104 -0.05 11.99 0.43
N LEU A 105 0.97 11.45 -0.22
CA LEU A 105 2.02 12.19 -0.91
C LEU A 105 1.54 12.71 -2.27
N GLY A 106 2.08 13.85 -2.68
CA GLY A 106 1.85 14.38 -4.02
C GLY A 106 2.77 13.75 -5.08
N VAL A 107 2.41 13.96 -6.34
CA VAL A 107 3.27 13.66 -7.50
C VAL A 107 3.29 14.84 -8.45
N ALA A 108 4.42 15.07 -9.13
CA ALA A 108 4.54 16.16 -10.09
C ALA A 108 3.50 16.00 -11.22
N GLY A 109 2.67 17.03 -11.44
CA GLY A 109 1.62 17.02 -12.46
C GLY A 109 0.38 16.16 -12.12
N GLY A 110 0.31 15.55 -10.94
CA GLY A 110 -0.88 14.85 -10.45
C GLY A 110 -1.53 15.54 -9.26
N PRO A 111 -2.35 14.82 -8.47
CA PRO A 111 -2.96 15.35 -7.27
C PRO A 111 -1.91 15.85 -6.26
N PRO A 112 -2.22 16.91 -5.49
CA PRO A 112 -1.29 17.51 -4.54
C PRO A 112 -1.02 16.66 -3.29
N GLY A 113 -1.84 15.63 -3.03
CA GLY A 113 -1.82 14.86 -1.79
C GLY A 113 -2.37 15.67 -0.60
N GLY A 114 -1.95 15.30 0.61
CA GLY A 114 -2.25 16.00 1.87
C GLY A 114 -3.46 15.48 2.64
N ALA A 115 -4.28 14.62 2.03
CA ALA A 115 -5.36 13.94 2.72
C ALA A 115 -4.82 12.97 3.78
N LEU A 116 -5.51 12.86 4.91
CA LEU A 116 -5.19 11.94 5.99
C LEU A 116 -6.09 10.71 5.92
N LEU A 117 -5.44 9.54 5.91
CA LEU A 117 -6.06 8.22 5.78
C LEU A 117 -5.67 7.39 6.99
N LEU A 118 -6.66 6.77 7.64
CA LEU A 118 -6.42 5.89 8.77
C LEU A 118 -6.36 4.44 8.29
N ALA A 119 -5.41 3.67 8.77
CA ALA A 119 -5.33 2.23 8.58
C ALA A 119 -5.56 1.53 9.92
N PRO A 120 -6.79 1.11 10.23
CA PRO A 120 -7.04 0.24 11.36
C PRO A 120 -6.40 -1.13 11.13
N ILE A 121 -6.11 -1.85 12.21
CA ILE A 121 -5.50 -3.18 12.14
C ILE A 121 -6.40 -4.14 11.35
N ALA A 122 -5.85 -4.77 10.31
CA ALA A 122 -6.56 -5.74 9.47
C ALA A 122 -7.84 -5.21 8.80
N GLU A 123 -7.96 -3.90 8.63
CA GLU A 123 -9.10 -3.24 7.97
C GLU A 123 -8.64 -2.37 6.80
N PRO A 124 -9.54 -2.06 5.84
CA PRO A 124 -9.26 -1.11 4.78
C PRO A 124 -8.87 0.27 5.32
N LEU A 125 -8.09 1.01 4.52
CA LEU A 125 -7.86 2.43 4.74
C LEU A 125 -9.18 3.18 4.71
N VAL A 126 -9.40 4.07 5.68
CA VAL A 126 -10.58 4.94 5.74
C VAL A 126 -10.17 6.41 5.63
N ARG A 127 -11.00 7.20 4.98
CA ARG A 127 -10.86 8.67 4.98
C ARG A 127 -10.99 9.20 6.41
N HIS A 128 -9.95 9.88 6.89
CA HIS A 128 -9.91 10.36 8.27
C HIS A 128 -10.06 11.87 8.37
N ALA A 129 -9.23 12.63 7.67
CA ALA A 129 -9.34 14.09 7.56
C ALA A 129 -8.90 14.58 6.17
N PRO A 130 -9.56 15.60 5.59
CA PRO A 130 -9.24 16.06 4.24
C PRO A 130 -7.88 16.76 4.14
N SER A 131 -7.34 17.26 5.25
CA SER A 131 -6.00 17.85 5.34
C SER A 131 -5.52 17.92 6.79
N ILE A 132 -4.22 18.14 6.98
CA ILE A 132 -3.62 18.46 8.29
C ILE A 132 -4.22 19.74 8.88
N GLY A 133 -4.41 20.78 8.07
CA GLY A 133 -5.03 22.04 8.51
C GLY A 133 -6.43 21.82 9.06
N TRP A 134 -7.26 21.03 8.37
CA TRP A 134 -8.60 20.69 8.87
C TRP A 134 -8.54 19.90 10.18
N ALA A 135 -7.65 18.91 10.29
CA ALA A 135 -7.49 18.12 11.51
C ALA A 135 -7.12 19.00 12.72
N LEU A 136 -6.17 19.93 12.52
CA LEU A 136 -5.77 20.90 13.54
C LEU A 136 -6.91 21.84 13.92
N GLU A 137 -7.67 22.38 12.94
CA GLU A 137 -8.84 23.22 13.22
C GLU A 137 -9.91 22.46 14.03
N PHE A 138 -10.18 21.20 13.65
CA PHE A 138 -11.13 20.34 14.35
C PHE A 138 -10.70 20.12 15.80
N ILE A 139 -9.45 19.71 16.04
CA ILE A 139 -8.94 19.49 17.40
C ILE A 139 -8.89 20.78 18.20
N THR A 140 -8.48 21.90 17.59
CA THR A 140 -8.48 23.22 18.24
C THR A 140 -9.87 23.53 18.83
N GLY A 141 -10.94 23.32 18.06
CA GLY A 141 -12.31 23.51 18.53
C GLY A 141 -12.67 22.59 19.71
N ARG A 142 -12.12 21.36 19.76
CA ARG A 142 -12.35 20.41 20.86
C ARG A 142 -11.63 20.81 22.14
N VAL A 143 -10.42 21.31 22.03
CA VAL A 143 -9.63 21.84 23.15
C VAL A 143 -10.31 23.09 23.71
N GLU A 144 -10.68 24.05 22.85
CA GLU A 144 -11.37 25.28 23.26
C GLU A 144 -12.74 24.99 23.92
N ALA A 145 -13.46 23.96 23.46
CA ALA A 145 -14.72 23.52 24.07
C ALA A 145 -14.53 22.72 25.37
N GLY A 146 -13.29 22.40 25.77
CA GLY A 146 -12.99 21.60 26.96
C GLY A 146 -13.36 20.11 26.86
N SER A 147 -13.64 19.62 25.64
CA SER A 147 -13.95 18.22 25.31
C SER A 147 -12.68 17.35 25.14
N ALA A 148 -11.53 18.00 24.99
CA ALA A 148 -10.21 17.38 25.10
C ALA A 148 -9.41 18.13 26.15
N ARG A 149 -8.72 17.40 27.02
CA ARG A 149 -8.00 17.97 28.16
C ARG A 149 -6.61 17.35 28.28
N TRP A 150 -5.69 18.14 28.80
CA TRP A 150 -4.36 17.67 29.14
C TRP A 150 -4.28 17.34 30.63
N ASN A 151 -3.89 16.11 30.95
CA ASN A 151 -3.64 15.63 32.30
C ASN A 151 -2.38 14.74 32.32
N GLU A 152 -1.26 15.30 31.85
CA GLU A 152 0.02 14.60 31.56
C GLU A 152 0.02 13.78 30.27
N TRP A 153 -1.17 13.46 29.74
CA TRP A 153 -1.44 13.02 28.39
C TRP A 153 -2.75 13.66 27.91
N TRP A 154 -3.05 13.52 26.62
CA TRP A 154 -4.36 13.93 26.10
C TRP A 154 -5.42 12.93 26.53
N THR A 155 -6.39 13.40 27.31
CA THR A 155 -7.65 12.70 27.54
C THR A 155 -8.72 13.32 26.66
N SER A 156 -9.25 12.51 25.76
CA SER A 156 -10.35 12.91 24.90
C SER A 156 -11.48 11.91 25.01
N SER A 157 -12.70 12.43 24.92
CA SER A 157 -13.90 11.63 24.66
C SER A 157 -14.36 11.77 23.21
N VAL A 158 -13.54 12.32 22.30
CA VAL A 158 -13.92 12.52 20.90
C VAL A 158 -13.96 11.16 20.21
N PRO A 159 -15.15 10.60 19.96
CA PRO A 159 -15.25 9.31 19.31
C PRO A 159 -14.76 9.44 17.87
N GLU A 160 -14.13 8.41 17.34
CA GLU A 160 -13.68 8.40 15.95
C GLU A 160 -14.82 8.70 14.96
N GLU A 161 -16.02 8.19 15.24
CA GLU A 161 -17.25 8.44 14.49
C GLU A 161 -17.57 9.94 14.37
N GLU A 162 -17.25 10.73 15.41
CA GLU A 162 -17.48 12.17 15.39
C GLU A 162 -16.52 12.89 14.44
N VAL A 163 -15.25 12.48 14.42
CA VAL A 163 -14.28 13.00 13.44
C VAL A 163 -14.72 12.62 12.03
N GLN A 164 -15.00 11.33 11.80
CA GLN A 164 -15.38 10.83 10.48
C GLN A 164 -16.67 11.49 9.97
N SER A 165 -17.66 11.68 10.85
CA SER A 165 -18.90 12.40 10.51
C SER A 165 -18.64 13.86 10.15
N ALA A 166 -17.83 14.57 10.94
CA ALA A 166 -17.45 15.95 10.63
C ALA A 166 -16.66 16.03 9.32
N ALA A 167 -15.73 15.11 9.08
CA ALA A 167 -14.91 15.06 7.89
C ALA A 167 -15.73 14.68 6.64
N ALA A 168 -16.77 13.84 6.77
CA ALA A 168 -17.64 13.46 5.67
C ALA A 168 -18.44 14.64 5.07
N SER A 169 -18.66 15.71 5.86
CA SER A 169 -19.28 16.95 5.40
C SER A 169 -18.36 17.84 4.57
N GLN A 170 -17.06 17.52 4.52
CA GLN A 170 -16.05 18.31 3.83
C GLN A 170 -15.87 17.85 2.38
N PRO A 171 -15.41 18.74 1.48
CA PRO A 171 -15.02 18.32 0.13
C PRO A 171 -13.79 17.40 0.21
N TRP A 172 -13.96 16.17 -0.30
CA TRP A 172 -12.86 15.23 -0.50
C TRP A 172 -12.44 15.19 -1.97
N PRO A 173 -11.16 14.90 -2.28
CA PRO A 173 -10.77 14.58 -3.63
C PRO A 173 -11.59 13.41 -4.16
N LEU A 174 -12.20 13.57 -5.34
CA LEU A 174 -13.12 12.57 -5.92
C LEU A 174 -12.47 11.19 -6.15
N TYR A 175 -11.15 11.15 -6.27
CA TYR A 175 -10.39 9.93 -6.49
C TYR A 175 -10.18 9.09 -5.22
N LEU A 176 -10.31 9.68 -4.02
CA LEU A 176 -10.20 8.92 -2.77
C LEU A 176 -11.56 8.30 -2.49
N LEU A 177 -11.65 6.97 -2.49
CA LEU A 177 -12.86 6.26 -2.06
C LEU A 177 -13.00 6.30 -0.53
N ALA A 178 -14.20 5.99 -0.01
CA ALA A 178 -14.44 6.04 1.44
C ALA A 178 -13.57 5.01 2.18
N THR A 179 -13.44 3.83 1.57
CA THR A 179 -12.59 2.72 1.97
C THR A 179 -11.67 2.33 0.81
N ILE A 180 -10.41 2.00 1.10
CA ILE A 180 -9.43 1.50 0.11
C ILE A 180 -8.68 0.34 0.74
N ASP A 181 -8.60 -0.82 0.09
CA ASP A 181 -7.81 -1.94 0.62
C ASP A 181 -6.33 -1.74 0.22
N PRO A 182 -5.43 -1.42 1.18
CA PRO A 182 -4.03 -1.17 0.87
C PRO A 182 -3.30 -2.41 0.36
N SER A 183 -3.85 -3.62 0.56
CA SER A 183 -3.27 -4.87 0.06
C SER A 183 -3.71 -5.22 -1.36
N GLN A 184 -4.69 -4.49 -1.91
CA GLN A 184 -5.26 -4.78 -3.24
C GLN A 184 -5.05 -3.61 -4.19
N SER A 185 -4.01 -3.70 -5.03
CA SER A 185 -3.63 -2.66 -6.00
C SER A 185 -4.77 -2.21 -6.94
N LEU A 186 -5.73 -3.10 -7.21
CA LEU A 186 -6.91 -2.80 -8.03
C LEU A 186 -7.84 -1.77 -7.40
N THR A 187 -7.92 -1.74 -6.08
CA THR A 187 -8.78 -0.80 -5.34
C THR A 187 -8.14 0.57 -5.20
N TRP A 188 -6.85 0.69 -5.51
CA TRP A 188 -6.11 1.93 -5.35
C TRP A 188 -6.54 2.96 -6.39
N PRO A 189 -6.53 4.26 -6.04
CA PRO A 189 -6.63 5.34 -7.02
C PRO A 189 -5.61 5.20 -8.15
N ALA A 190 -5.99 5.59 -9.36
CA ALA A 190 -5.16 5.41 -10.56
C ALA A 190 -3.77 6.05 -10.47
N HIS A 191 -3.61 7.17 -9.76
CA HIS A 191 -2.28 7.78 -9.57
C HIS A 191 -1.41 7.05 -8.54
N TRP A 192 -1.99 6.32 -7.57
CA TRP A 192 -1.24 5.44 -6.68
C TRP A 192 -0.69 4.24 -7.45
N GLN A 193 -1.53 3.63 -8.29
CA GLN A 193 -1.10 2.55 -9.19
C GLN A 193 0.07 3.03 -10.08
N ARG A 194 -0.08 4.19 -10.75
CA ARG A 194 1.01 4.74 -11.58
C ARG A 194 2.27 5.07 -10.78
N ALA A 195 2.14 5.56 -9.55
CA ALA A 195 3.29 5.81 -8.67
C ALA A 195 4.04 4.53 -8.30
N GLN A 196 3.38 3.37 -8.35
CA GLN A 196 3.97 2.03 -8.20
C GLN A 196 4.49 1.44 -9.52
N GLY A 197 4.39 2.17 -10.64
CA GLY A 197 4.71 1.65 -11.97
C GLY A 197 3.63 0.75 -12.58
N ILE A 198 2.44 0.71 -11.98
CA ILE A 198 1.29 -0.06 -12.46
C ILE A 198 0.50 0.82 -13.44
N ASN A 199 0.21 0.30 -14.62
CA ASN A 199 -0.67 0.96 -15.58
C ASN A 199 -2.13 0.53 -15.33
N PRO A 200 -3.02 1.43 -14.89
CA PRO A 200 -4.41 1.07 -14.56
C PRO A 200 -5.19 0.46 -15.72
N ALA A 201 -4.83 0.79 -16.96
CA ALA A 201 -5.50 0.24 -18.15
C ALA A 201 -5.25 -1.28 -18.29
N ASP A 202 -4.17 -1.82 -17.70
CA ASP A 202 -3.85 -3.23 -17.80
C ASP A 202 -4.78 -4.13 -16.98
N ALA A 203 -5.56 -3.58 -16.04
CA ALA A 203 -6.60 -4.31 -15.31
C ALA A 203 -7.82 -4.65 -16.20
N THR A 204 -7.97 -4.00 -17.36
CA THR A 204 -9.13 -4.21 -18.23
C THR A 204 -9.04 -5.56 -18.94
N LEU A 205 -10.04 -6.42 -18.71
CA LEU A 205 -10.20 -7.68 -19.43
C LEU A 205 -10.24 -7.45 -20.95
N ARG A 206 -9.57 -8.33 -21.68
CA ARG A 206 -9.48 -8.25 -23.14
C ARG A 206 -10.21 -9.40 -23.84
N GLY A 207 -10.77 -10.33 -23.08
CA GLY A 207 -11.49 -11.52 -23.54
C GLY A 207 -10.54 -12.62 -24.00
N ALA A 208 -10.68 -13.82 -23.44
CA ALA A 208 -9.93 -15.00 -23.88
C ALA A 208 -10.16 -15.27 -25.37
N ASN A 209 -9.10 -15.65 -26.08
CA ASN A 209 -9.14 -16.01 -27.49
C ASN A 209 -8.67 -17.45 -27.74
N THR A 210 -8.39 -18.20 -26.69
CA THR A 210 -7.89 -19.58 -26.74
C THR A 210 -8.34 -20.32 -25.49
N GLU A 211 -8.85 -21.54 -25.66
CA GLU A 211 -9.12 -22.48 -24.57
C GLU A 211 -7.82 -23.12 -24.08
N ILE A 212 -7.76 -23.55 -22.82
CA ILE A 212 -6.54 -24.12 -22.24
C ILE A 212 -6.07 -25.36 -23.02
N ALA A 213 -6.95 -26.27 -23.40
CA ALA A 213 -6.60 -27.44 -24.20
C ALA A 213 -5.98 -27.06 -25.56
N ALA A 214 -6.49 -26.01 -26.20
CA ALA A 214 -5.96 -25.51 -27.47
C ALA A 214 -4.58 -24.83 -27.29
N MET A 215 -4.37 -24.12 -26.18
CA MET A 215 -3.07 -23.54 -25.83
C MET A 215 -1.97 -24.62 -25.74
N LEU A 216 -2.28 -25.80 -25.18
CA LEU A 216 -1.31 -26.90 -25.05
C LEU A 216 -0.76 -27.40 -26.39
N ALA A 217 -1.51 -27.20 -27.48
CA ALA A 217 -1.14 -27.59 -28.83
C ALA A 217 -0.39 -26.49 -29.61
N LEU A 218 -0.20 -25.29 -29.03
CA LEU A 218 0.50 -24.19 -29.70
C LEU A 218 2.02 -24.44 -29.80
N GLU A 219 2.57 -23.96 -30.91
CA GLU A 219 4.00 -24.01 -31.20
C GLU A 219 4.79 -22.94 -30.39
N PRO A 220 6.08 -23.19 -30.09
CA PRO A 220 6.94 -22.19 -29.48
C PRO A 220 6.99 -20.87 -30.27
N GLY A 221 6.92 -19.76 -29.55
CA GLY A 221 6.84 -18.40 -30.12
C GLY A 221 5.41 -17.88 -30.29
N ALA A 222 4.39 -18.74 -30.17
CA ALA A 222 3.00 -18.31 -30.16
C ALA A 222 2.66 -17.51 -28.89
N THR A 223 1.67 -16.61 -29.02
CA THR A 223 1.06 -15.90 -27.90
C THR A 223 -0.44 -16.07 -27.95
N CYS A 224 -1.07 -16.31 -26.81
CA CYS A 224 -2.52 -16.45 -26.71
C CYS A 224 -3.02 -15.80 -25.42
N ARG A 225 -4.35 -15.75 -25.28
CA ARG A 225 -5.00 -15.31 -24.07
C ARG A 225 -6.01 -16.34 -23.62
N ILE A 226 -5.81 -16.83 -22.41
CA ILE A 226 -6.68 -17.80 -21.77
C ILE A 226 -7.41 -17.14 -20.61
N GLN A 227 -8.53 -17.72 -20.21
CA GLN A 227 -9.22 -17.39 -18.98
C GLN A 227 -9.54 -18.68 -18.26
N GLY A 228 -9.30 -18.72 -16.95
CA GLY A 228 -9.54 -19.91 -16.16
C GLY A 228 -9.42 -19.65 -14.67
N ARG A 229 -9.74 -20.68 -13.89
CA ARG A 229 -9.65 -20.66 -12.43
C ARG A 229 -8.28 -21.16 -11.98
N ILE A 230 -7.69 -20.47 -11.01
CA ILE A 230 -6.46 -20.95 -10.36
C ILE A 230 -6.81 -22.14 -9.46
N VAL A 231 -6.27 -23.33 -9.77
CA VAL A 231 -6.52 -24.58 -9.03
C VAL A 231 -5.31 -25.05 -8.21
N ALA A 232 -4.11 -24.56 -8.54
CA ALA A 232 -2.90 -24.77 -7.77
C ALA A 232 -2.05 -23.50 -7.76
N LEU A 233 -1.34 -23.23 -6.66
CA LEU A 233 -0.50 -22.06 -6.50
C LEU A 233 0.74 -22.40 -5.65
N ALA A 234 1.92 -22.14 -6.21
CA ALA A 234 3.19 -22.19 -5.48
C ALA A 234 3.98 -20.91 -5.79
N GLY A 235 4.13 -20.05 -4.78
CA GLY A 235 4.78 -18.74 -4.91
C GLY A 235 6.26 -18.75 -4.52
N ALA A 236 7.03 -17.86 -5.15
CA ALA A 236 8.39 -17.48 -4.79
C ALA A 236 8.56 -15.97 -4.97
N ALA A 237 9.68 -15.41 -4.50
CA ALA A 237 9.94 -13.96 -4.61
C ALA A 237 9.91 -13.44 -6.07
N ALA A 238 10.26 -14.27 -7.05
CA ALA A 238 10.30 -13.89 -8.47
C ALA A 238 8.96 -14.02 -9.22
N GLY A 239 7.95 -14.65 -8.62
CA GLY A 239 6.70 -15.00 -9.28
C GLY A 239 6.07 -16.26 -8.72
N ALA A 240 5.07 -16.81 -9.42
CA ALA A 240 4.34 -17.99 -8.99
C ALA A 240 4.22 -19.01 -10.13
N ARG A 241 4.35 -20.29 -9.78
CA ARG A 241 3.82 -21.39 -10.59
C ARG A 241 2.36 -21.56 -10.23
N ILE A 242 1.50 -21.57 -11.24
CA ILE A 242 0.07 -21.78 -11.06
C ILE A 242 -0.41 -22.95 -11.91
N GLY A 243 -1.36 -23.71 -11.37
CA GLY A 243 -2.27 -24.53 -12.17
C GLY A 243 -3.51 -23.69 -12.48
N VAL A 244 -3.86 -23.61 -13.76
CA VAL A 244 -5.05 -22.90 -14.26
C VAL A 244 -5.92 -23.87 -15.04
N ALA A 245 -7.23 -23.87 -14.76
CA ALA A 245 -8.19 -24.78 -15.38
C ALA A 245 -9.43 -24.05 -15.91
N ASP A 246 -9.96 -24.53 -17.03
CA ASP A 246 -11.25 -24.16 -17.63
C ASP A 246 -12.04 -25.44 -17.96
N GLU A 247 -13.13 -25.34 -18.72
CA GLU A 247 -13.94 -26.49 -19.12
C GLU A 247 -13.21 -27.44 -20.10
N SER A 248 -12.14 -26.96 -20.76
CA SER A 248 -11.39 -27.71 -21.76
C SER A 248 -10.22 -28.50 -21.16
N GLY A 249 -9.65 -28.04 -20.04
CA GLY A 249 -8.53 -28.73 -19.39
C GLY A 249 -7.79 -27.89 -18.35
N GLU A 250 -6.62 -28.38 -17.95
CA GLU A 250 -5.73 -27.74 -16.98
C GLU A 250 -4.34 -27.57 -17.58
N ALA A 251 -3.68 -26.46 -17.25
CA ALA A 251 -2.28 -26.20 -17.61
C ALA A 251 -1.52 -25.61 -16.42
N VAL A 252 -0.22 -25.89 -16.39
CA VAL A 252 0.73 -25.26 -15.48
C VAL A 252 1.37 -24.09 -16.21
N VAL A 253 1.32 -22.90 -15.62
CA VAL A 253 1.97 -21.71 -16.17
C VAL A 253 2.81 -20.99 -15.13
N TRP A 254 3.88 -20.33 -15.58
CA TRP A 254 4.69 -19.45 -14.75
C TRP A 254 4.22 -18.00 -14.88
N VAL A 255 3.97 -17.35 -13.75
CA VAL A 255 3.61 -15.94 -13.67
C VAL A 255 4.74 -15.18 -12.96
N PRO A 256 5.60 -14.45 -13.68
CA PRO A 256 6.56 -13.58 -13.02
C PRO A 256 5.83 -12.50 -12.22
N GLN A 257 6.41 -12.03 -11.11
CA GLN A 257 5.80 -11.00 -10.27
C GLN A 257 5.41 -9.75 -11.07
N SER A 258 6.23 -9.35 -12.05
CA SER A 258 5.95 -8.20 -12.92
C SER A 258 4.74 -8.40 -13.85
N ALA A 259 4.31 -9.63 -14.09
CA ALA A 259 3.11 -9.93 -14.88
C ALA A 259 1.83 -9.95 -14.03
N ASP A 260 1.93 -9.90 -12.70
CA ASP A 260 0.77 -9.76 -11.81
C ASP A 260 0.87 -8.50 -10.94
N PRO A 261 0.83 -7.30 -11.56
CA PRO A 261 0.91 -6.04 -10.81
C PRO A 261 -0.30 -5.79 -9.89
N PHE A 262 -1.38 -6.56 -10.08
CA PHE A 262 -2.65 -6.39 -9.39
C PHE A 262 -2.89 -7.41 -8.27
N GLY A 263 -2.04 -8.43 -8.14
CA GLY A 263 -2.25 -9.54 -7.23
C GLY A 263 -3.48 -10.38 -7.59
N ALA A 264 -3.77 -10.51 -8.89
CA ALA A 264 -4.89 -11.27 -9.45
C ALA A 264 -4.67 -12.79 -9.37
N VAL A 265 -3.44 -13.25 -9.18
CA VAL A 265 -3.12 -14.68 -9.07
C VAL A 265 -3.37 -15.16 -7.64
N ARG A 266 -4.59 -15.63 -7.39
CA ARG A 266 -5.02 -16.17 -6.09
C ARG A 266 -5.73 -17.50 -6.27
N ILE A 267 -5.47 -18.44 -5.35
CA ILE A 267 -6.08 -19.77 -5.40
C ILE A 267 -7.61 -19.66 -5.41
N ARG A 268 -8.26 -20.40 -6.32
CA ARG A 268 -9.72 -20.45 -6.57
C ARG A 268 -10.33 -19.24 -7.28
N GLU A 269 -9.59 -18.17 -7.52
CA GLU A 269 -10.09 -17.01 -8.26
C GLU A 269 -10.01 -17.23 -9.78
N GLN A 270 -10.84 -16.48 -10.51
CA GLN A 270 -10.86 -16.44 -11.97
C GLN A 270 -9.89 -15.38 -12.47
N VAL A 271 -9.07 -15.76 -13.45
CA VAL A 271 -8.03 -14.88 -14.00
C VAL A 271 -8.01 -14.98 -15.53
N GLU A 272 -7.69 -13.86 -16.18
CA GLU A 272 -7.32 -13.80 -17.60
C GLU A 272 -5.81 -13.64 -17.72
N LEU A 273 -5.17 -14.46 -18.55
CA LEU A 273 -3.71 -14.51 -18.70
C LEU A 273 -3.30 -14.30 -20.16
N ASP A 274 -2.44 -13.31 -20.42
CA ASP A 274 -1.71 -13.19 -21.69
C ASP A 274 -0.48 -14.13 -21.63
N VAL A 275 -0.51 -15.24 -22.36
CA VAL A 275 0.48 -16.32 -22.29
C VAL A 275 1.38 -16.33 -23.53
N ALA A 276 2.69 -16.43 -23.32
CA ALA A 276 3.69 -16.74 -24.34
C ALA A 276 4.14 -18.20 -24.23
N VAL A 277 4.21 -18.88 -25.37
CA VAL A 277 4.62 -20.29 -25.46
C VAL A 277 6.12 -20.37 -25.76
N GLY A 278 6.87 -20.91 -24.81
CA GLY A 278 8.30 -21.18 -24.91
C GLY A 278 8.61 -22.56 -25.48
N GLN A 279 9.91 -22.85 -25.59
CA GLN A 279 10.38 -24.21 -25.91
C GLN A 279 9.97 -25.17 -24.79
N PRO A 280 9.53 -26.41 -25.12
CA PRO A 280 9.35 -27.45 -24.13
C PRO A 280 10.66 -27.67 -23.38
N ARG A 281 10.59 -27.65 -22.05
CA ARG A 281 11.70 -28.03 -21.17
C ARG A 281 11.16 -28.97 -20.11
N ASP A 282 12.06 -29.71 -19.47
CA ASP A 282 11.72 -30.50 -18.29
C ASP A 282 11.20 -29.54 -17.21
N GLU A 283 9.88 -29.49 -17.08
CA GLU A 283 9.25 -28.70 -16.03
C GLU A 283 9.75 -29.23 -14.68
N PRO A 284 10.00 -28.35 -13.69
CA PRO A 284 10.38 -28.80 -12.36
C PRO A 284 9.29 -29.75 -11.84
N SER A 285 9.68 -30.95 -11.40
CA SER A 285 8.73 -31.96 -10.94
C SER A 285 8.00 -31.51 -9.67
N ASP A 286 6.78 -31.99 -9.45
CA ASP A 286 6.03 -31.70 -8.21
C ASP A 286 6.79 -32.15 -6.94
N GLU A 287 7.74 -33.08 -7.06
CA GLU A 287 8.65 -33.47 -5.97
C GLU A 287 9.58 -32.33 -5.53
N ILE A 288 10.06 -31.49 -6.45
CA ILE A 288 10.85 -30.30 -6.12
C ILE A 288 10.01 -29.33 -5.28
N PHE A 289 8.73 -29.19 -5.61
CA PHE A 289 7.80 -28.33 -4.85
C PHE A 289 7.50 -28.91 -3.46
N ALA A 290 7.27 -30.21 -3.35
CA ALA A 290 7.10 -30.87 -2.07
C ALA A 290 8.34 -30.72 -1.18
N GLN A 291 9.55 -30.80 -1.77
CA GLN A 291 10.80 -30.56 -1.05
C GLN A 291 10.92 -29.12 -0.55
N ILE A 292 10.57 -28.12 -1.37
CA ILE A 292 10.58 -26.70 -0.98
C ILE A 292 9.55 -26.41 0.11
N ALA A 293 8.32 -26.94 -0.03
CA ALA A 293 7.26 -26.79 0.96
C ALA A 293 7.58 -27.49 2.30
N ALA A 294 8.42 -28.52 2.27
CA ALA A 294 8.89 -29.24 3.45
C ALA A 294 10.14 -28.60 4.10
N LEU A 295 10.70 -27.51 3.55
CA LEU A 295 11.85 -26.85 4.15
C LEU A 295 11.46 -26.25 5.51
N PRO A 296 12.28 -26.47 6.56
CA PRO A 296 12.01 -25.91 7.89
C PRO A 296 12.05 -24.38 7.85
N ILE A 297 11.27 -23.75 8.72
CA ILE A 297 11.30 -22.30 8.91
C ILE A 297 12.74 -21.90 9.27
N PRO A 298 13.38 -21.02 8.48
CA PRO A 298 14.76 -20.62 8.71
C PRO A 298 14.93 -19.99 10.10
N PRO A 299 16.00 -20.31 10.85
CA PRO A 299 16.23 -19.75 12.18
C PRO A 299 16.68 -18.28 12.16
N ASP A 300 17.11 -17.77 11.01
CA ASP A 300 17.58 -16.40 10.81
C ASP A 300 17.33 -15.89 9.37
N ASN A 301 17.40 -14.56 9.19
CA ASN A 301 17.14 -13.89 7.91
C ASN A 301 18.16 -14.28 6.83
N ALA A 302 19.42 -14.54 7.18
CA ALA A 302 20.45 -14.91 6.20
C ALA A 302 20.17 -16.31 5.61
N THR A 303 19.72 -17.24 6.44
CA THR A 303 19.29 -18.57 6.03
C THR A 303 17.99 -18.50 5.24
N ALA A 304 17.06 -17.63 5.62
CA ALA A 304 15.83 -17.39 4.86
C ALA A 304 16.14 -16.87 3.45
N GLN A 305 17.01 -15.89 3.32
CA GLN A 305 17.44 -15.34 2.02
C GLN A 305 18.13 -16.39 1.15
N ARG A 306 18.98 -17.24 1.73
CA ARG A 306 19.64 -18.33 0.99
C ARG A 306 18.66 -19.42 0.54
N VAL A 307 17.71 -19.80 1.39
CA VAL A 307 16.64 -20.74 1.03
C VAL A 307 15.77 -20.15 -0.08
N ALA A 308 15.38 -18.88 0.03
CA ALA A 308 14.61 -18.17 -0.99
C ALA A 308 15.38 -18.06 -2.31
N ALA A 309 16.68 -17.76 -2.28
CA ALA A 309 17.53 -17.71 -3.47
C ALA A 309 17.67 -19.08 -4.16
N ASN A 310 17.82 -20.15 -3.39
CA ASN A 310 17.87 -21.51 -3.93
C ASN A 310 16.51 -21.92 -4.53
N ALA A 311 15.40 -21.65 -3.84
CA ALA A 311 14.06 -21.88 -4.38
C ALA A 311 13.82 -21.06 -5.65
N ALA A 312 14.21 -19.79 -5.69
CA ALA A 312 14.10 -18.94 -6.87
C ALA A 312 14.94 -19.46 -8.05
N ALA A 313 16.15 -19.99 -7.80
CA ALA A 313 16.96 -20.64 -8.83
C ALA A 313 16.33 -21.94 -9.37
N MET A 314 15.54 -22.65 -8.56
CA MET A 314 14.76 -23.81 -8.98
C MET A 314 13.50 -23.41 -9.78
N PHE A 315 13.03 -22.17 -9.64
CA PHE A 315 11.90 -21.58 -10.36
C PHE A 315 12.33 -20.62 -11.48
N ASP A 316 13.37 -20.99 -12.24
CA ASP A 316 13.74 -20.24 -13.43
C ASP A 316 12.55 -20.15 -14.39
N ALA A 317 12.10 -18.93 -14.68
CA ALA A 317 11.06 -18.64 -15.66
C ALA A 317 11.36 -19.32 -17.01
N ALA A 318 12.64 -19.51 -17.33
CA ALA A 318 13.06 -20.17 -18.55
C ALA A 318 12.69 -21.66 -18.62
N SER A 319 12.41 -22.31 -17.50
CA SER A 319 12.08 -23.75 -17.40
C SER A 319 10.62 -24.08 -17.71
N TYR A 320 9.74 -23.07 -17.76
CA TYR A 320 8.32 -23.28 -18.05
C TYR A 320 8.02 -23.07 -19.53
N ARG A 321 7.21 -23.99 -20.07
CA ARG A 321 6.69 -23.90 -21.44
C ARG A 321 5.72 -22.72 -21.58
N PHE A 322 4.87 -22.46 -20.60
CA PHE A 322 3.88 -21.38 -20.64
C PHE A 322 4.26 -20.28 -19.68
N ARG A 323 4.40 -19.05 -20.18
CA ARG A 323 4.81 -17.88 -19.39
C ARG A 323 3.81 -16.76 -19.54
N VAL A 324 3.36 -16.24 -18.41
CA VAL A 324 2.41 -15.13 -18.39
C VAL A 324 3.18 -13.82 -18.53
N SER A 325 2.65 -12.95 -19.39
CA SER A 325 3.13 -11.57 -19.59
C SER A 325 2.22 -10.53 -18.94
N MET A 326 0.97 -10.90 -18.68
CA MET A 326 0.01 -10.11 -17.88
C MET A 326 -1.08 -11.01 -17.32
N ALA A 327 -1.42 -10.83 -16.04
CA ALA A 327 -2.55 -11.42 -15.36
C ALA A 327 -3.57 -10.34 -15.00
N ARG A 328 -4.86 -10.63 -15.22
CA ARG A 328 -5.97 -9.72 -14.94
C ARG A 328 -7.05 -10.42 -14.13
N PRO A 329 -7.62 -9.76 -13.10
CA PRO A 329 -8.74 -10.31 -12.35
C PRO A 329 -9.99 -10.35 -13.24
N VAL A 330 -10.75 -11.43 -13.19
CA VAL A 330 -12.05 -11.51 -13.89
C VAL A 330 -13.19 -10.98 -13.03
N GLU A 331 -13.09 -11.16 -11.71
CA GLU A 331 -13.99 -10.62 -10.70
C GLU A 331 -13.16 -9.80 -9.69
N PRO A 332 -13.48 -8.52 -9.45
CA PRO A 332 -12.81 -7.70 -8.43
C PRO A 332 -13.30 -7.99 -7.00
#